data_AF-K8X788-F1
#
_entry.id   AF-K8X788-F1
#
_cell.length_a   1.000
_cell.length_b   1.000
_cell.length_c   1.000
_cell.angle_alpha   90.00
_cell.angle_beta   90.00
_cell.angle_gamma   90.00
#
_symmetry.space_group_name_H-M   'P 1'
#
loop_
_entity.id
_entity.type
_entity.pdbx_description
1 polymer ?
#
loop_
_entity_poly.entity_id
_entity_poly.type
_entity_poly.pdbx_seq_one_letter_code
_entity_poly.pdbx_strand_id
1 'polypeptide(L)'
;MNIMWAITLSYSADADRNTLDSWEDALAEHDATAARIPNEGSTLTLYVDAADPIDAVSVGGTLARPVTDRTPSGVEVLDEEAHVERALRPNLPELVSAPEVGEILGGITRQRVYQLQRTNGFPEPLYNLRTGPVWDATAIRAFAANWDRKPGRRPAPPAKTAKPATKQVHETTPGRAGVVRKRTAKQAGGMKPSAKKVGGDVRKTALKPAATGAPKSNARRGRRVEA
;
A
#
# COMPACT_ATOMS: atom_id res chain seq x y z
N MET A 1 -28.89 21.36 28.50
CA MET A 1 -29.14 21.64 27.08
C MET A 1 -28.77 20.36 26.38
N ASN A 2 -29.71 19.75 25.67
CA ASN A 2 -29.37 18.53 24.95
C ASN A 2 -28.64 18.91 23.67
N ILE A 3 -27.69 18.07 23.28
CA ILE A 3 -26.99 18.15 22.00
C ILE A 3 -27.03 16.78 21.35
N MET A 4 -26.82 16.75 20.04
CA MET A 4 -26.72 15.52 19.28
C MET A 4 -25.35 14.85 19.53
N TRP A 5 -25.38 13.57 19.86
CA TRP A 5 -24.21 12.73 20.08
C TRP A 5 -24.17 11.61 19.06
N ALA A 6 -22.99 11.37 18.49
CA ALA A 6 -22.70 10.18 17.70
C ALA A 6 -22.11 9.09 18.60
N ILE A 7 -22.74 7.93 18.65
CA ILE A 7 -22.33 6.79 19.46
C ILE A 7 -21.93 5.65 18.53
N THR A 8 -20.65 5.27 18.58
CA THR A 8 -20.13 4.13 17.83
C THR A 8 -19.92 2.95 18.77
N LEU A 9 -20.66 1.87 18.54
CA LEU A 9 -20.55 0.59 19.24
C LEU A 9 -19.73 -0.38 18.38
N SER A 10 -18.67 -0.96 18.94
CA SER A 10 -17.87 -1.97 18.26
C SER A 10 -18.22 -3.36 18.77
N TYR A 11 -18.31 -4.34 17.88
CA TYR A 11 -18.58 -5.74 18.18
C TYR A 11 -17.46 -6.61 17.60
N SER A 12 -16.88 -7.48 18.43
CA SER A 12 -15.81 -8.40 18.02
C SER A 12 -16.26 -9.52 17.07
N ALA A 13 -17.57 -9.71 16.95
CA ALA A 13 -18.15 -10.74 16.11
C ALA A 13 -18.49 -10.17 14.74
N ASP A 14 -18.12 -10.92 13.71
CA ASP A 14 -18.44 -10.57 12.33
C ASP A 14 -19.95 -10.75 12.08
N ALA A 15 -20.62 -9.68 11.64
CA ALA A 15 -22.01 -9.72 11.18
C ALA A 15 -22.04 -9.77 9.65
N ASP A 16 -22.91 -10.63 9.10
CA ASP A 16 -23.13 -10.65 7.66
C ASP A 16 -23.93 -9.42 7.21
N ARG A 17 -23.97 -9.21 5.90
CA ARG A 17 -24.65 -8.05 5.32
C ARG A 17 -26.12 -7.95 5.72
N ASN A 18 -26.85 -9.06 5.70
CA ASN A 18 -28.28 -9.06 6.04
C ASN A 18 -28.51 -8.67 7.52
N THR A 19 -27.60 -9.07 8.40
CA THR A 19 -27.62 -8.69 9.81
C THR A 19 -27.32 -7.21 9.99
N LEU A 20 -26.36 -6.65 9.24
CA LEU A 20 -26.04 -5.22 9.30
C LEU A 20 -27.20 -4.37 8.77
N ASP A 21 -27.76 -4.75 7.61
CA ASP A 21 -28.90 -4.07 7.00
C ASP A 21 -30.11 -4.09 7.97
N SER A 22 -30.35 -5.20 8.70
CA SER A 22 -31.44 -5.26 9.67
C SER A 22 -31.21 -4.40 10.92
N TRP A 23 -29.96 -4.16 11.32
CA TRP A 23 -29.64 -3.23 12.40
C TRP A 23 -29.91 -1.78 11.99
N GLU A 24 -29.54 -1.40 10.76
CA GLU A 24 -29.81 -0.08 10.20
C GLU A 24 -31.30 0.18 10.10
N ASP A 25 -32.06 -0.77 9.51
CA ASP A 25 -33.51 -0.65 9.36
C ASP A 25 -34.23 -0.49 10.72
N ALA A 26 -33.81 -1.27 11.73
CA ALA A 26 -34.43 -1.24 13.05
C ALA A 26 -34.11 0.04 13.85
N LEU A 27 -33.05 0.75 13.49
CA LEU A 27 -32.58 1.97 14.17
C LEU A 27 -32.58 3.19 13.24
N ALA A 28 -33.37 3.14 12.15
CA ALA A 28 -33.45 4.20 11.16
C ALA A 28 -33.92 5.54 11.75
N GLU A 29 -34.74 5.52 12.81
CA GLU A 29 -35.17 6.73 13.55
C GLU A 29 -34.02 7.46 14.24
N HIS A 30 -32.86 6.82 14.38
CA HIS A 30 -31.65 7.34 15.02
C HIS A 30 -30.48 7.48 14.03
N ASP A 31 -30.79 7.57 12.73
CA ASP A 31 -29.80 7.69 11.64
C ASP A 31 -28.67 6.66 11.74
N ALA A 32 -29.03 5.43 12.12
CA ALA A 32 -28.06 4.39 12.39
C ALA A 32 -27.34 3.93 11.12
N THR A 33 -26.05 3.63 11.24
CA THR A 33 -25.22 3.03 10.19
C THR A 33 -24.42 1.88 10.77
N ALA A 34 -24.48 0.72 10.12
CA ALA A 34 -23.79 -0.49 10.53
C ALA A 34 -22.73 -0.84 9.48
N ALA A 35 -21.49 -1.04 9.93
CA ALA A 35 -20.38 -1.37 9.05
C ALA A 35 -19.68 -2.66 9.49
N ARG A 36 -19.08 -3.34 8.51
CA ARG A 36 -18.18 -4.46 8.73
C ARG A 36 -16.74 -3.99 8.59
N ILE A 37 -15.91 -4.31 9.57
CA ILE A 37 -14.46 -4.13 9.49
C ILE A 37 -13.84 -5.51 9.23
N PRO A 38 -13.28 -5.76 8.02
CA PRO A 38 -12.74 -7.06 7.66
C PRO A 38 -11.70 -7.57 8.67
N ASN A 39 -11.90 -8.78 9.18
CA ASN A 39 -11.05 -9.44 10.20
C ASN A 39 -11.05 -8.80 11.60
N GLU A 40 -11.87 -7.78 11.86
CA GLU A 40 -11.97 -7.12 13.17
C GLU A 40 -13.36 -7.27 13.79
N GLY A 41 -14.42 -7.20 12.98
CA GLY A 41 -15.81 -7.38 13.43
C GLY A 41 -16.77 -6.39 12.77
N SER A 42 -17.69 -5.84 13.55
CA SER A 42 -18.72 -4.94 13.07
C SER A 42 -18.85 -3.71 13.97
N THR A 43 -19.26 -2.59 13.39
CA THR A 43 -19.56 -1.36 14.12
C THR A 43 -21.00 -0.94 13.85
N LEU A 44 -21.62 -0.30 14.84
CA LEU A 44 -22.93 0.34 14.73
C LEU A 44 -22.78 1.76 15.25
N THR A 45 -23.01 2.74 14.38
CA THR A 45 -23.05 4.17 14.74
C THR A 45 -24.51 4.61 14.78
N LEU A 46 -24.92 5.34 15.81
CA LEU A 46 -26.28 5.88 15.94
C LEU A 46 -26.23 7.26 16.61
N TYR A 47 -27.22 8.10 16.32
CA TYR A 47 -27.29 9.48 16.77
C TYR A 47 -28.41 9.66 17.79
N VAL A 48 -28.10 10.27 18.93
CA VAL A 48 -29.07 10.52 20.01
C VAL A 48 -28.95 11.93 20.57
N ASP A 49 -30.09 12.48 20.95
CA ASP A 49 -30.17 13.71 21.72
C ASP A 49 -29.98 13.40 23.22
N ALA A 50 -28.94 13.96 23.83
CA ALA A 50 -28.64 13.73 25.25
C ALA A 50 -27.96 14.95 25.89
N ALA A 51 -28.06 15.05 27.21
CA ALA A 51 -27.51 16.18 27.96
C ALA A 51 -25.97 16.12 28.09
N ASP A 52 -25.40 14.92 28.12
CA ASP A 52 -23.99 14.66 28.36
C ASP A 52 -23.57 13.29 27.76
N PRO A 53 -22.27 13.01 27.59
CA PRO A 53 -21.83 11.81 26.89
C PRO A 53 -22.13 10.51 27.64
N ILE A 54 -22.26 10.53 28.97
CA ILE A 54 -22.56 9.33 29.76
C ILE A 54 -24.03 8.95 29.60
N ASP A 55 -24.91 9.95 29.59
CA ASP A 55 -26.33 9.76 29.26
C ASP A 55 -26.49 9.24 27.82
N ALA A 56 -25.76 9.82 26.86
CA ALA A 56 -25.73 9.36 25.48
C ALA A 56 -25.40 7.85 25.38
N VAL A 57 -24.30 7.39 26.02
CA VAL A 57 -23.95 5.95 26.07
C VAL A 57 -25.11 5.09 26.57
N SER A 58 -25.78 5.55 27.64
CA SER A 58 -26.85 4.81 28.29
C SER A 58 -28.08 4.69 27.38
N VAL A 59 -28.46 5.78 26.71
CA VAL A 59 -29.54 5.80 25.72
C VAL A 59 -29.19 4.92 24.52
N GLY A 60 -28.02 5.12 23.91
CA GLY A 60 -27.59 4.36 22.73
C GLY A 60 -27.44 2.85 23.01
N GLY A 61 -26.92 2.48 24.18
CA GLY A 61 -26.85 1.08 24.60
C GLY A 61 -28.24 0.44 24.79
N THR A 62 -29.20 1.20 25.34
CA THR A 62 -30.59 0.74 25.53
C THR A 62 -31.28 0.52 24.19
N LEU A 63 -31.03 1.37 23.20
CA LEU A 63 -31.58 1.25 21.84
C LEU A 63 -30.93 0.11 21.05
N ALA A 64 -29.61 -0.03 21.12
CA ALA A 64 -28.87 -1.00 20.31
C ALA A 64 -29.00 -2.45 20.83
N ARG A 65 -29.18 -2.65 22.14
CA ARG A 65 -29.15 -4.00 22.73
C ARG A 65 -30.24 -4.94 22.22
N PRO A 66 -31.52 -4.53 22.11
CA PRO A 66 -32.58 -5.39 21.57
C PRO A 66 -32.41 -5.74 20.10
N VAL A 67 -31.75 -4.86 19.33
CA VAL A 67 -31.57 -5.01 17.87
C VAL A 67 -30.38 -5.93 17.56
N THR A 68 -29.27 -5.73 18.27
CA THR A 68 -28.03 -6.47 17.98
C THR A 68 -27.96 -7.82 18.68
N ASP A 69 -28.70 -8.00 19.78
CA ASP A 69 -28.62 -9.12 20.72
C ASP A 69 -27.17 -9.44 21.16
N ARG A 70 -26.33 -8.40 21.24
CA ARG A 70 -24.90 -8.53 21.49
C ARG A 70 -24.44 -7.51 22.52
N THR A 71 -23.35 -7.84 23.21
CA THR A 71 -22.62 -6.87 24.03
C THR A 71 -21.53 -6.25 23.17
N PRO A 72 -21.44 -4.90 23.07
CA PRO A 72 -20.33 -4.26 22.38
C PRO A 72 -19.02 -4.52 23.14
N SER A 73 -17.94 -4.75 22.40
CA SER A 73 -16.57 -4.84 22.93
C SER A 73 -15.93 -3.47 23.14
N GLY A 74 -16.49 -2.41 22.58
CA GLY A 74 -16.03 -1.03 22.75
C GLY A 74 -17.13 -0.02 22.45
N VAL A 75 -17.03 1.16 23.04
CA VAL A 75 -17.94 2.29 22.84
C VAL A 75 -17.12 3.56 22.67
N GLU A 76 -17.38 4.31 21.61
CA GLU A 76 -16.90 5.68 21.41
C GLU A 76 -18.09 6.63 21.37
N VAL A 77 -17.96 7.77 22.05
CA VAL A 77 -18.96 8.83 22.06
C VAL A 77 -18.31 10.15 21.77
N LEU A 78 -18.90 10.88 20.83
CA LEU A 78 -18.47 12.18 20.38
C LEU A 78 -19.71 13.06 20.20
N ASP A 79 -19.59 14.35 20.42
CA ASP A 79 -20.59 15.27 19.90
C ASP A 79 -20.62 15.17 18.36
N GLU A 80 -21.77 15.49 17.76
CA GLU A 80 -21.99 15.35 16.32
C GLU A 80 -20.95 16.14 15.50
N GLU A 81 -20.62 17.36 15.91
CA GLU A 81 -19.68 18.22 15.21
C GLU A 81 -18.26 17.62 15.17
N ALA A 82 -17.77 17.10 16.30
CA ALA A 82 -16.50 16.42 16.41
C ALA A 82 -16.49 15.06 15.67
N HIS A 83 -17.63 14.38 15.57
CA HIS A 83 -17.76 13.19 14.75
C HIS A 83 -17.62 13.52 13.26
N VAL A 84 -18.37 14.52 12.77
CA VAL A 84 -18.30 14.99 11.39
C VAL A 84 -16.92 15.52 11.05
N GLU A 85 -16.31 16.34 11.90
CA GLU A 85 -14.96 16.86 11.69
C GLU A 85 -13.95 15.71 11.54
N ARG A 86 -14.02 14.70 12.41
CA ARG A 86 -13.16 13.52 12.34
C ARG A 86 -13.39 12.73 11.06
N ALA A 87 -14.64 12.54 10.62
CA ALA A 87 -14.96 11.83 9.39
C ALA A 87 -14.42 12.56 8.14
N LEU A 88 -14.36 13.90 8.18
CA LEU A 88 -13.81 14.72 7.10
C LEU A 88 -12.28 14.81 7.11
N ARG A 89 -11.60 14.42 8.21
CA ARG A 89 -10.13 14.40 8.25
C ARG A 89 -9.59 13.31 7.31
N PRO A 90 -8.61 13.63 6.44
CA PRO A 90 -7.94 12.62 5.63
C PRO A 90 -7.35 11.51 6.51
N ASN A 91 -7.79 10.28 6.29
CA ASN A 91 -7.29 9.09 6.98
C ASN A 91 -6.10 8.43 6.25
N LEU A 92 -5.81 8.87 5.03
CA LEU A 92 -4.66 8.43 4.25
C LEU A 92 -3.50 9.41 4.46
N PRO A 93 -2.27 8.93 4.71
CA PRO A 93 -1.11 9.80 4.68
C PRO A 93 -0.94 10.44 3.30
N GLU A 94 -0.28 11.58 3.25
CA GLU A 94 0.10 12.22 1.98
C GLU A 94 1.06 11.29 1.23
N LEU A 95 0.61 10.74 0.11
CA LEU A 95 1.37 9.79 -0.68
C LEU A 95 2.18 10.49 -1.76
N VAL A 96 3.47 10.14 -1.86
CA VAL A 96 4.39 10.67 -2.87
C VAL A 96 5.08 9.58 -3.67
N SER A 97 5.22 9.83 -4.96
CA SER A 97 5.92 9.00 -5.93
C SER A 97 7.40 9.39 -6.04
N ALA A 98 8.20 8.57 -6.73
CA ALA A 98 9.64 8.82 -6.90
C ALA A 98 10.03 10.22 -7.44
N PRO A 99 9.34 10.82 -8.44
CA PRO A 99 9.62 12.21 -8.83
C PRO A 99 9.34 13.22 -7.71
N GLU A 100 8.21 13.13 -7.02
CA GLU A 100 7.83 14.05 -5.93
C GLU A 100 8.80 13.92 -4.75
N VAL A 101 9.24 12.70 -4.43
CA VAL A 101 10.33 12.47 -3.49
C VAL A 101 11.61 13.18 -3.94
N GLY A 102 11.91 13.14 -5.24
CA GLY A 102 13.06 13.85 -5.79
C GLY A 102 12.99 15.36 -5.60
N GLU A 103 11.79 15.93 -5.77
CA GLU A 103 11.49 17.34 -5.53
C GLU A 103 11.64 17.70 -4.06
N ILE A 104 10.98 16.98 -3.14
CA ILE A 104 11.04 17.18 -1.68
C ILE A 104 12.48 17.11 -1.20
N LEU A 105 13.25 16.16 -1.71
CA LEU A 105 14.62 15.99 -1.28
C LEU A 105 15.50 17.16 -1.70
N GLY A 106 15.08 18.00 -2.64
CA GLY A 106 15.82 19.16 -3.16
C GLY A 106 16.28 18.95 -4.61
N GLY A 107 15.37 18.51 -5.48
CA GLY A 107 15.56 18.43 -6.94
C GLY A 107 16.42 17.28 -7.47
N ILE A 108 16.42 16.10 -6.82
CA ILE A 108 17.16 14.94 -7.35
C ILE A 108 16.33 14.13 -8.35
N THR A 109 17.01 13.41 -9.24
CA THR A 109 16.34 12.59 -10.26
C THR A 109 15.69 11.34 -9.65
N ARG A 110 14.66 10.80 -10.33
CA ARG A 110 14.03 9.52 -9.97
C ARG A 110 15.06 8.40 -9.80
N GLN A 111 16.05 8.33 -10.68
CA GLN A 111 17.12 7.32 -10.60
C GLN A 111 17.92 7.44 -9.29
N ARG A 112 18.19 8.67 -8.83
CA ARG A 112 18.90 8.89 -7.57
C ARG A 112 18.03 8.49 -6.37
N VAL A 113 16.72 8.73 -6.42
CA VAL A 113 15.78 8.24 -5.40
C VAL A 113 15.83 6.71 -5.30
N TYR A 114 15.80 5.99 -6.42
CA TYR A 114 15.95 4.52 -6.42
C TYR A 114 17.30 4.02 -5.89
N GLN A 115 18.36 4.82 -6.00
CA GLN A 115 19.64 4.49 -5.37
C GLN A 115 19.57 4.68 -3.86
N LEU A 116 18.99 5.79 -3.39
CA LEU A 116 18.82 6.07 -1.95
C LEU A 116 17.91 5.05 -1.28
N GLN A 117 16.88 4.56 -1.96
CA GLN A 117 16.02 3.49 -1.47
C GLN A 117 16.80 2.23 -1.05
N ARG A 118 17.97 1.97 -1.65
CA ARG A 118 18.82 0.82 -1.30
C ARG A 118 19.78 1.10 -0.14
N THR A 119 19.82 2.33 0.37
CA THR A 119 20.69 2.74 1.47
C THR A 119 19.95 2.61 2.79
N ASN A 120 20.69 2.26 3.85
CA ASN A 120 20.12 2.15 5.18
C ASN A 120 19.65 3.53 5.68
N GLY A 121 18.45 3.59 6.24
CA GLY A 121 17.87 4.82 6.79
C GLY A 121 17.04 5.65 5.80
N PHE A 122 16.95 5.26 4.53
CA PHE A 122 15.94 5.85 3.63
C PHE A 122 14.55 5.25 3.94
N PRO A 123 13.46 6.04 3.94
CA PRO A 123 12.12 5.52 4.27
C PRO A 123 11.69 4.35 3.38
N GLU A 124 11.11 3.33 4.01
CA GLU A 124 10.50 2.22 3.29
C GLU A 124 9.24 2.68 2.55
N PRO A 125 9.02 2.25 1.29
CA PRO A 125 7.78 2.53 0.59
C PRO A 125 6.59 1.88 1.29
N LEU A 126 5.48 2.61 1.41
CA LEU A 126 4.20 2.05 1.87
C LEU A 126 3.68 1.00 0.89
N TYR A 127 3.89 1.25 -0.41
CA TYR A 127 3.45 0.36 -1.47
C TYR A 127 4.48 0.28 -2.59
N ASN A 128 4.59 -0.91 -3.19
CA ASN A 128 5.35 -1.14 -4.42
C ASN A 128 4.38 -1.42 -5.56
N LEU A 129 4.03 -0.39 -6.33
CA LEU A 129 3.14 -0.52 -7.47
C LEU A 129 3.92 -0.87 -8.74
N ARG A 130 3.22 -1.37 -9.77
CA ARG A 130 3.84 -1.63 -11.09
C ARG A 130 4.46 -0.37 -11.70
N THR A 131 3.88 0.79 -11.43
CA THR A 131 4.36 2.11 -11.90
C THR A 131 5.55 2.63 -11.07
N GLY A 132 5.77 2.09 -9.87
CA GLY A 132 6.84 2.48 -8.97
C GLY A 132 6.42 2.44 -7.49
N PRO A 133 7.39 2.57 -6.57
CA PRO A 133 7.14 2.73 -5.15
C PRO A 133 6.42 4.04 -4.81
N VAL A 134 5.65 4.00 -3.72
CA VAL A 134 4.93 5.14 -3.13
C VAL A 134 5.29 5.22 -1.65
N TRP A 135 5.58 6.44 -1.17
CA TRP A 135 6.01 6.72 0.20
C TRP A 135 5.04 7.64 0.92
N ASP A 136 5.10 7.64 2.25
CA ASP A 136 4.58 8.73 3.07
C ASP A 136 5.47 9.97 2.93
N ALA A 137 4.88 11.08 2.50
CA ALA A 137 5.56 12.36 2.36
C ALA A 137 6.17 12.84 3.69
N THR A 138 5.54 12.55 4.81
CA THR A 138 6.01 12.93 6.15
C THR A 138 7.31 12.22 6.50
N ALA A 139 7.40 10.93 6.22
CA ALA A 139 8.63 10.16 6.41
C ALA A 139 9.77 10.68 5.52
N ILE A 140 9.47 11.05 4.27
CA ILE A 140 10.46 11.62 3.34
C ILE A 140 10.93 13.00 3.81
N ARG A 141 10.03 13.86 4.30
CA ARG A 141 10.40 15.16 4.88
C ARG A 141 11.26 15.01 6.13
N ALA A 142 10.92 14.06 7.01
CA ALA A 142 11.71 13.74 8.20
C ALA A 142 13.12 13.23 7.84
N PHE A 143 13.22 12.40 6.80
CA PHE A 143 14.51 12.00 6.24
C PHE A 143 15.28 13.21 5.68
N ALA A 144 14.63 14.05 4.87
CA ALA A 144 15.24 15.23 4.26
C ALA A 144 15.84 16.19 5.29
N ALA A 145 15.15 16.38 6.42
CA ALA A 145 15.60 17.25 7.52
C ALA A 145 16.93 16.81 8.14
N ASN A 146 17.20 15.50 8.15
CA ASN A 146 18.41 14.93 8.75
C ASN A 146 19.44 14.47 7.72
N TRP A 147 19.14 14.64 6.42
CA TRP A 147 19.96 14.10 5.36
C TRP A 147 21.07 15.09 4.96
N ASP A 148 22.29 14.83 5.45
CA ASP A 148 23.47 15.61 5.05
C ASP A 148 23.87 15.31 3.59
N ARG A 149 23.54 16.26 2.71
CA ARG A 149 23.88 16.20 1.29
C ARG A 149 25.34 16.56 1.10
N LYS A 150 26.21 15.56 0.93
CA LYS A 150 27.58 15.79 0.43
C LYS A 150 27.50 16.39 -0.98
N PRO A 151 28.01 17.62 -1.21
CA PRO A 151 28.02 18.23 -2.53
C PRO A 151 28.81 17.36 -3.51
N GLY A 152 28.19 17.03 -4.65
CA GLY A 152 28.83 16.25 -5.71
C GLY A 152 30.05 16.96 -6.31
N ARG A 153 31.00 16.15 -6.80
CA ARG A 153 32.29 16.54 -7.41
C ARG A 153 32.14 17.69 -8.41
N ARG A 154 32.94 18.75 -8.25
CA ARG A 154 33.04 19.89 -9.19
C ARG A 154 33.26 19.39 -10.64
N PRO A 155 32.69 20.05 -11.66
CA PRO A 155 32.95 19.70 -13.05
C PRO A 155 34.45 19.81 -13.33
N ALA A 156 34.98 18.86 -14.11
CA ALA A 156 36.38 18.86 -14.52
C ALA A 156 36.71 20.21 -15.21
N PRO A 157 37.88 20.81 -14.96
CA PRO A 157 38.25 22.05 -15.62
C PRO A 157 38.26 21.87 -17.15
N PRO A 158 37.86 22.90 -17.92
CA PRO A 158 37.77 22.78 -19.38
C PRO A 158 39.13 22.41 -19.97
N ALA A 159 39.10 21.46 -20.90
CA ALA A 159 40.29 20.98 -21.61
C ALA A 159 41.07 22.16 -22.19
N LYS A 160 42.39 22.18 -21.92
CA LYS A 160 43.31 23.16 -22.49
C LYS A 160 43.17 23.16 -24.01
N THR A 161 42.95 24.35 -24.55
CA THR A 161 42.92 24.71 -25.97
C THR A 161 43.96 23.97 -26.79
N ALA A 162 43.51 23.19 -27.78
CA ALA A 162 44.37 22.71 -28.85
C ALA A 162 44.80 23.90 -29.72
N LYS A 163 46.12 24.05 -29.90
CA LYS A 163 46.75 24.95 -30.90
C LYS A 163 46.18 24.65 -32.30
N PRO A 164 45.92 25.66 -33.15
CA PRO A 164 45.47 25.41 -34.52
C PRO A 164 46.61 24.81 -35.33
N ALA A 165 46.34 23.69 -36.02
CA ALA A 165 47.24 23.10 -36.99
C ALA A 165 47.15 23.89 -38.30
N THR A 166 48.19 24.66 -38.61
CA THR A 166 48.45 25.20 -39.95
C THR A 166 48.70 24.03 -40.90
N LYS A 167 47.76 23.74 -41.81
CA LYS A 167 48.03 22.91 -42.99
C LYS A 167 48.06 23.81 -44.22
N GLN A 168 49.26 23.91 -44.78
CA GLN A 168 49.54 24.58 -46.03
C GLN A 168 48.82 23.91 -47.20
N VAL A 169 48.43 24.76 -48.15
CA VAL A 169 47.85 24.46 -49.44
C VAL A 169 48.95 23.89 -50.34
N HIS A 170 48.70 22.74 -50.98
CA HIS A 170 49.40 22.36 -52.20
C HIS A 170 48.37 21.91 -53.24
N GLU A 171 48.24 22.71 -54.30
CA GLU A 171 47.58 22.38 -55.55
C GLU A 171 48.31 21.25 -56.27
N THR A 172 47.57 20.28 -56.81
CA THR A 172 47.80 19.77 -58.18
C THR A 172 46.52 19.11 -58.73
N THR A 173 46.12 19.51 -59.94
CA THR A 173 44.95 19.05 -60.72
C THR A 173 45.45 18.10 -61.85
N PRO A 174 44.59 17.53 -62.73
CA PRO A 174 43.71 16.37 -62.61
C PRO A 174 44.11 15.20 -63.55
N GLY A 175 43.47 14.02 -63.43
CA GLY A 175 43.52 13.04 -64.52
C GLY A 175 42.91 11.65 -64.31
N ARG A 176 41.79 11.43 -65.02
CA ARG A 176 41.37 10.18 -65.71
C ARG A 176 40.40 9.19 -65.01
N ALA A 177 39.18 9.29 -65.54
CA ALA A 177 38.06 8.36 -65.69
C ALA A 177 38.28 6.83 -65.54
N GLY A 178 37.27 6.15 -64.99
CA GLY A 178 37.09 4.72 -65.25
C GLY A 178 35.94 4.01 -64.52
N VAL A 179 34.77 3.96 -65.17
CA VAL A 179 33.87 2.79 -65.32
C VAL A 179 33.04 2.24 -64.13
N VAL A 180 31.73 2.39 -64.34
CA VAL A 180 30.56 1.72 -63.77
C VAL A 180 30.57 0.20 -64.00
N ARG A 181 30.09 -0.61 -63.04
CA ARG A 181 29.16 -1.74 -63.30
C ARG A 181 28.48 -2.30 -62.04
N LYS A 182 27.15 -2.26 -62.07
CA LYS A 182 26.20 -3.04 -61.24
C LYS A 182 26.11 -4.49 -61.73
N ARG A 183 25.74 -5.43 -60.85
CA ARG A 183 24.82 -6.60 -61.06
C ARG A 183 24.75 -7.44 -59.76
N THR A 184 23.65 -7.41 -59.01
CA THR A 184 22.45 -8.30 -59.04
C THR A 184 22.65 -9.75 -58.57
N ALA A 185 22.05 -10.03 -57.40
CA ALA A 185 21.07 -11.07 -57.07
C ALA A 185 21.41 -12.58 -57.23
N LYS A 186 21.04 -13.36 -56.19
CA LYS A 186 19.87 -14.29 -56.16
C LYS A 186 20.17 -15.67 -55.51
N GLN A 187 19.43 -15.97 -54.42
CA GLN A 187 18.82 -17.26 -53.99
C GLN A 187 19.70 -18.53 -53.83
N ALA A 188 19.37 -19.56 -53.06
CA ALA A 188 18.35 -19.90 -52.06
C ALA A 188 18.69 -21.29 -51.48
N GLY A 189 18.07 -21.63 -50.33
CA GLY A 189 17.81 -23.01 -49.87
C GLY A 189 18.99 -23.67 -49.13
N GLY A 190 18.81 -24.44 -48.06
CA GLY A 190 17.61 -24.97 -47.40
C GLY A 190 18.04 -26.06 -46.40
N MET A 191 17.10 -26.42 -45.52
CA MET A 191 17.07 -27.64 -44.67
C MET A 191 17.92 -27.70 -43.37
N LYS A 192 17.21 -27.54 -42.24
CA LYS A 192 17.39 -28.28 -40.96
C LYS A 192 16.86 -29.74 -41.13
N PRO A 193 16.89 -30.69 -40.15
CA PRO A 193 17.22 -30.58 -38.71
C PRO A 193 18.08 -31.75 -38.15
N SER A 194 18.53 -31.64 -36.89
CA SER A 194 18.72 -32.85 -36.07
C SER A 194 18.54 -32.58 -34.59
N ALA A 195 17.81 -33.49 -33.96
CA ALA A 195 17.35 -33.47 -32.58
C ALA A 195 18.36 -34.12 -31.64
N LYS A 196 18.36 -33.70 -30.37
CA LYS A 196 18.84 -34.56 -29.27
C LYS A 196 17.99 -34.34 -28.01
N LYS A 197 17.26 -35.40 -27.64
CA LYS A 197 16.54 -35.59 -26.37
C LYS A 197 17.52 -35.92 -25.26
N VAL A 198 17.33 -35.30 -24.09
CA VAL A 198 17.56 -35.82 -22.72
C VAL A 198 16.63 -34.96 -21.84
N GLY A 199 15.66 -35.41 -21.02
CA GLY A 199 15.45 -36.68 -20.34
C GLY A 199 15.78 -36.53 -18.85
N GLY A 200 14.85 -36.06 -18.01
CA GLY A 200 15.01 -35.97 -16.54
C GLY A 200 13.89 -35.14 -15.88
N ASP A 201 12.74 -35.74 -15.58
CA ASP A 201 12.38 -36.41 -14.31
C ASP A 201 11.85 -35.40 -13.26
N VAL A 202 10.53 -35.15 -13.30
CA VAL A 202 9.79 -34.31 -12.34
C VAL A 202 9.17 -35.24 -11.29
N ARG A 203 9.84 -35.37 -10.14
CA ARG A 203 9.23 -35.98 -8.96
C ARG A 203 8.22 -35.03 -8.34
N LYS A 204 6.95 -35.43 -8.41
CA LYS A 204 5.83 -34.94 -7.61
C LYS A 204 6.20 -35.07 -6.12
N THR A 205 6.16 -33.96 -5.39
CA THR A 205 6.07 -33.98 -3.93
C THR A 205 4.65 -33.58 -3.55
N ALA A 206 3.84 -34.59 -3.26
CA ALA A 206 2.52 -34.42 -2.67
C ALA A 206 2.70 -34.17 -1.17
N LEU A 207 2.17 -33.03 -0.68
CA LEU A 207 2.03 -32.78 0.75
C LEU A 207 0.83 -33.60 1.26
N LYS A 208 1.11 -34.54 2.16
CA LYS A 208 0.11 -35.28 2.94
C LYS A 208 -0.54 -34.36 3.99
N PRO A 209 -1.83 -34.56 4.34
CA PRO A 209 -2.49 -33.86 5.43
C PRO A 209 -2.08 -34.44 6.79
N ALA A 210 -1.81 -33.56 7.76
CA ALA A 210 -1.63 -33.95 9.15
C ALA A 210 -3.00 -34.12 9.83
N ALA A 211 -3.23 -35.32 10.36
CA ALA A 211 -4.38 -35.68 11.17
C ALA A 211 -4.04 -35.58 12.67
N THR A 212 -5.00 -35.10 13.43
CA THR A 212 -5.45 -35.61 14.74
C THR A 212 -4.48 -35.60 15.92
N GLY A 213 -4.79 -34.74 16.89
CA GLY A 213 -4.29 -34.81 18.27
C GLY A 213 -5.29 -34.21 19.26
N ALA A 214 -6.30 -34.98 19.66
CA ALA A 214 -7.18 -34.66 20.78
C ALA A 214 -6.47 -34.93 22.12
N PRO A 215 -6.63 -34.08 23.15
CA PRO A 215 -6.38 -34.48 24.53
C PRO A 215 -7.65 -34.97 25.22
N LYS A 216 -7.44 -36.00 26.04
CA LYS A 216 -8.40 -36.88 26.67
C LYS A 216 -9.26 -36.19 27.73
N SER A 217 -10.50 -36.66 27.82
CA SER A 217 -11.35 -36.51 28.99
C SER A 217 -10.66 -37.09 30.22
N ASN A 218 -10.81 -36.40 31.36
CA ASN A 218 -10.64 -37.04 32.65
C ASN A 218 -11.76 -36.58 33.57
N ALA A 219 -12.83 -37.37 33.58
CA ALA A 219 -13.84 -37.32 34.60
C ALA A 219 -13.25 -37.87 35.91
N ARG A 220 -13.30 -37.07 36.98
CA ARG A 220 -13.31 -37.60 38.34
C ARG A 220 -14.48 -37.04 39.11
N ARG A 221 -15.32 -37.99 39.53
CA ARG A 221 -16.42 -37.90 40.49
C ARG A 221 -16.01 -37.19 41.78
N GLY A 222 -16.83 -36.21 42.17
CA GLY A 222 -17.70 -36.30 43.34
C GLY A 222 -17.11 -35.96 44.71
N ARG A 223 -17.69 -34.95 45.38
CA ARG A 223 -18.35 -35.16 46.68
C ARG A 223 -19.30 -34.00 47.02
N ARG A 224 -20.55 -34.38 47.24
CA ARG A 224 -21.64 -33.65 47.90
C ARG A 224 -21.36 -33.62 49.40
N VAL A 225 -21.44 -32.46 50.04
CA VAL A 225 -21.75 -32.34 51.48
C VAL A 225 -22.60 -31.10 51.66
N GLU A 226 -23.84 -31.31 52.10
CA GLU A 226 -24.76 -30.32 52.64
C GLU A 226 -24.27 -29.87 54.03
N ALA A 227 -24.45 -28.58 54.32
CA ALA A 227 -24.78 -28.04 55.64
C ALA A 227 -25.47 -26.69 55.43
#